data_AF-A0A0G3BMT2-F1
#
_entry.id   AF-A0A0G3BMT2-F1
#
_cell.length_a   1.000
_cell.length_b   1.000
_cell.length_c   1.000
_cell.angle_alpha   90.00
_cell.angle_beta   90.00
_cell.angle_gamma   90.00
#
_symmetry.space_group_name_H-M   'P 1'
#
loop_
_entity.id
_entity.type
_entity.pdbx_description
1 polymer ?
#
loop_
_entity_poly.entity_id
_entity_poly.type
_entity_poly.pdbx_seq_one_letter_code
_entity_poly.pdbx_strand_id
1 'polypeptide(L)'
;MDINAEIISGESIGGVRIGECLLPAIEEARAEGFLTLEAEPAGYGLSRYYFWDGALVVVVDQGLIVKRMWCRKPYGGKYRGIFEPGMTVEDVVKASRKQLITAGVLLLDGDCGAGFDIPDEFGDYDYVEQLPQDLKLEEFHVARPYWWRLPD
;
A
#
# COMPACT_ATOMS: atom_id res chain seq x y z
N MET A 1 7.30 -4.14 -14.70
CA MET A 1 6.58 -3.35 -13.69
C MET A 1 5.95 -2.14 -14.36
N ASP A 2 4.84 -1.62 -13.85
CA ASP A 2 4.17 -0.43 -14.42
C ASP A 2 3.64 0.47 -13.31
N ILE A 3 4.05 1.74 -13.29
CA ILE A 3 3.64 2.75 -12.31
C ILE A 3 2.13 3.11 -12.40
N ASN A 4 1.46 2.68 -13.48
CA ASN A 4 0.03 2.89 -13.70
C ASN A 4 -0.80 1.60 -13.56
N ALA A 5 -0.17 0.48 -13.20
CA ALA A 5 -0.88 -0.79 -13.05
C ALA A 5 -1.99 -0.70 -11.99
N GLU A 6 -3.10 -1.39 -12.22
CA GLU A 6 -4.20 -1.44 -11.26
C GLU A 6 -3.72 -1.96 -9.89
N ILE A 7 -4.28 -1.37 -8.83
CA ILE A 7 -4.09 -1.86 -7.46
C ILE A 7 -5.09 -2.99 -7.24
N ILE A 8 -4.60 -4.20 -6.97
CA ILE A 8 -5.42 -5.41 -6.78
C ILE A 8 -5.38 -5.81 -5.31
N SER A 9 -6.55 -5.76 -4.66
CA SER A 9 -6.70 -6.08 -3.23
C SER A 9 -6.15 -7.46 -2.89
N GLY A 10 -5.36 -7.53 -1.82
CA GLY A 10 -4.76 -8.77 -1.32
C GLY A 10 -3.65 -9.35 -2.19
N GLU A 11 -3.32 -8.70 -3.31
CA GLU A 11 -2.62 -9.35 -4.41
C GLU A 11 -1.45 -8.52 -4.94
N SER A 12 -1.68 -7.36 -5.56
CA SER A 12 -0.63 -6.67 -6.32
C SER A 12 -0.70 -5.14 -6.38
N ILE A 13 0.48 -4.52 -6.52
CA ILE A 13 0.69 -3.12 -6.92
C ILE A 13 1.88 -3.10 -7.90
N GLY A 14 1.79 -2.33 -8.98
CA GLY A 14 2.90 -2.11 -9.92
C GLY A 14 3.31 -3.33 -10.75
N GLY A 15 2.49 -4.39 -10.73
CA GLY A 15 2.84 -5.72 -11.26
C GLY A 15 3.61 -6.61 -10.30
N VAL A 16 3.90 -6.15 -9.07
CA VAL A 16 4.52 -6.96 -8.00
C VAL A 16 3.42 -7.63 -7.18
N ARG A 17 3.59 -8.92 -6.88
CA ARG A 17 2.56 -9.76 -6.23
C ARG A 17 3.00 -10.26 -4.87
N ILE A 18 2.09 -10.23 -3.91
CA ILE A 18 2.32 -10.77 -2.57
C ILE A 18 2.53 -12.29 -2.61
N GLY A 19 3.59 -12.77 -1.95
CA GLY A 19 3.96 -14.18 -1.92
C GLY A 19 4.86 -14.62 -3.06
N GLU A 20 5.18 -13.74 -4.00
CA GLU A 20 6.13 -14.02 -5.08
C GLU A 20 7.53 -13.46 -4.75
N CYS A 21 8.53 -13.94 -5.48
CA CYS A 21 9.90 -13.47 -5.37
C CYS A 21 10.05 -12.12 -6.06
N LEU A 22 10.62 -11.13 -5.37
CA LEU A 22 10.82 -9.78 -5.89
C LEU A 22 12.01 -9.67 -6.87
N LEU A 23 12.87 -10.69 -6.95
CA LEU A 23 14.11 -10.64 -7.74
C LEU A 23 13.90 -10.20 -9.20
N PRO A 24 12.92 -10.72 -9.97
CA PRO A 24 12.71 -10.30 -11.35
C PRO A 24 12.37 -8.81 -11.48
N ALA A 25 11.58 -8.28 -10.54
CA ALA A 25 11.20 -6.87 -10.48
C ALA A 25 12.40 -5.97 -10.14
N ILE A 26 13.30 -6.41 -9.25
CA ILE A 26 14.55 -5.71 -8.94
C ILE A 26 15.46 -5.64 -10.18
N GLU A 27 15.62 -6.76 -10.88
CA GLU A 27 16.44 -6.83 -12.09
C GLU A 27 15.91 -5.92 -13.20
N GLU A 28 14.59 -5.95 -13.45
CA GLU A 28 13.91 -5.05 -14.38
C GLU A 28 14.09 -3.58 -13.97
N ALA A 29 13.81 -3.24 -12.72
CA ALA A 29 13.89 -1.87 -12.21
C ALA A 29 15.31 -1.29 -12.26
N ARG A 30 16.32 -2.13 -12.04
CA ARG A 30 17.73 -1.75 -12.17
C ARG A 30 18.09 -1.49 -13.63
N ALA A 31 17.63 -2.35 -14.54
CA ALA A 31 17.89 -2.20 -15.98
C ALA A 31 17.23 -0.94 -16.56
N GLU A 32 16.02 -0.62 -16.09
CA GLU A 32 15.25 0.54 -16.56
C GLU A 32 15.50 1.83 -15.76
N GLY A 33 16.27 1.75 -14.67
CA GLY A 33 16.72 2.92 -13.90
C GLY A 33 15.67 3.53 -12.98
N PHE A 34 14.66 2.76 -12.56
CA PHE A 34 13.64 3.22 -11.61
C PHE A 34 13.73 2.57 -10.23
N LEU A 35 14.77 1.77 -9.96
CA LEU A 35 15.10 1.31 -8.62
C LEU A 35 15.79 2.43 -7.82
N THR A 36 15.17 2.86 -6.72
CA THR A 36 15.62 4.02 -5.93
C THR A 36 16.46 3.61 -4.73
N LEU A 37 16.02 2.59 -3.99
CA LEU A 37 16.74 2.10 -2.82
C LEU A 37 16.58 0.59 -2.71
N GLU A 38 17.70 -0.08 -2.47
CA GLU A 38 17.78 -1.52 -2.31
C GLU A 38 17.96 -1.90 -0.85
N ALA A 39 17.15 -2.85 -0.40
CA ALA A 39 17.32 -3.58 0.85
C ALA A 39 17.48 -2.73 2.12
N GLU A 40 16.67 -1.68 2.29
CA GLU A 40 16.63 -0.94 3.56
C GLU A 40 16.10 -1.85 4.68
N PRO A 41 16.80 -2.01 5.82
CA PRO A 41 16.31 -2.83 6.92
C PRO A 41 14.96 -2.33 7.48
N ALA A 42 13.99 -3.24 7.61
CA ALA A 42 12.65 -2.94 8.15
C ALA A 42 12.34 -3.68 9.47
N GLY A 43 13.37 -4.22 10.12
CA GLY A 43 13.26 -5.01 11.35
C GLY A 43 12.75 -6.43 11.09
N TYR A 44 12.89 -7.31 12.10
CA TYR A 44 12.37 -8.70 12.06
C TYR A 44 12.78 -9.53 10.83
N GLY A 45 13.97 -9.28 10.28
CA GLY A 45 14.45 -9.97 9.06
C GLY A 45 13.74 -9.54 7.77
N LEU A 46 13.06 -8.40 7.78
CA LEU A 46 12.43 -7.79 6.62
C LEU A 46 13.31 -6.69 6.02
N SER A 47 13.17 -6.51 4.71
CA SER A 47 13.81 -5.42 3.95
C SER A 47 12.80 -4.70 3.06
N ARG A 48 13.02 -3.41 2.85
CA ARG A 48 12.25 -2.57 1.90
C ARG A 48 13.04 -2.31 0.63
N TYR A 49 12.32 -2.30 -0.47
CA TYR A 49 12.78 -1.87 -1.79
C TYR A 49 11.89 -0.73 -2.28
N TYR A 50 12.51 0.30 -2.82
CA TYR A 50 11.84 1.52 -3.25
C TYR A 50 11.98 1.67 -4.76
N PHE A 51 10.86 1.90 -5.44
CA PHE A 51 10.76 2.08 -6.88
C PHE A 51 10.16 3.45 -7.18
N TRP A 52 10.62 4.08 -8.26
CA TRP A 52 10.19 5.41 -8.73
C TRP A 52 10.16 6.47 -7.62
N ASP A 53 11.29 6.70 -6.97
CA ASP A 53 11.44 7.66 -5.86
C ASP A 53 10.50 7.38 -4.67
N GLY A 54 10.26 6.09 -4.43
CA GLY A 54 9.35 5.63 -3.39
C GLY A 54 7.88 5.79 -3.73
N ALA A 55 7.50 5.94 -5.00
CA ALA A 55 6.10 5.83 -5.43
C ALA A 55 5.52 4.44 -5.13
N LEU A 56 6.37 3.40 -5.16
CA LEU A 56 6.05 2.05 -4.71
C LEU A 56 7.13 1.58 -3.73
N VAL A 57 6.69 1.09 -2.58
CA VAL A 57 7.56 0.44 -1.60
C VAL A 57 7.11 -1.00 -1.42
N VAL A 58 8.07 -1.92 -1.50
CA VAL A 58 7.83 -3.35 -1.35
C VAL A 58 8.62 -3.89 -0.17
N VAL A 59 7.95 -4.60 0.72
CA VAL A 59 8.58 -5.29 1.86
C VAL A 59 8.69 -6.77 1.58
N VAL A 60 9.89 -7.30 1.77
CA VAL A 60 10.21 -8.71 1.55
C VAL A 60 10.84 -9.35 2.79
N ASP A 61 10.81 -10.68 2.86
CA ASP A 61 11.64 -11.44 3.78
C ASP A 61 13.05 -11.72 3.21
N GLN A 62 13.86 -12.48 3.96
CA GLN A 62 15.22 -12.87 3.57
C GLN A 62 15.29 -13.67 2.25
N GLY A 63 14.19 -14.30 1.84
CA GLY A 63 14.08 -15.01 0.56
C GLY A 63 13.58 -14.13 -0.59
N LEU A 64 13.51 -12.81 -0.39
CA LEU A 64 12.91 -11.84 -1.31
C LEU A 64 11.42 -12.10 -1.57
N ILE A 65 10.72 -12.81 -0.68
CA ILE A 65 9.29 -13.05 -0.84
C ILE A 65 8.50 -11.84 -0.36
N VAL A 66 7.70 -11.26 -1.25
CA VAL A 66 6.87 -10.07 -1.00
C VAL A 66 5.84 -10.37 0.09
N LYS A 67 5.81 -9.53 1.12
CA LYS A 67 4.89 -9.63 2.27
C LYS A 67 3.80 -8.56 2.26
N ARG A 68 4.17 -7.33 1.93
CA ARG A 68 3.27 -6.16 1.88
C ARG A 68 3.87 -5.08 1.01
N MET A 69 3.02 -4.20 0.52
CA MET A 69 3.40 -3.11 -0.36
C MET A 69 2.50 -1.91 -0.12
N TRP A 70 3.01 -0.72 -0.40
CA TRP A 70 2.19 0.47 -0.48
C TRP A 70 2.70 1.39 -1.58
N CYS A 71 1.82 2.28 -2.01
CA CYS A 71 2.12 3.25 -3.03
C CYS A 71 1.62 4.63 -2.65
N ARG A 72 2.28 5.64 -3.22
CA ARG A 72 1.96 7.05 -3.08
C ARG A 72 2.16 7.75 -4.42
N LYS A 73 1.72 9.00 -4.54
CA LYS A 73 2.05 9.80 -5.72
C LYS A 73 3.58 9.83 -5.92
N PRO A 74 4.09 9.66 -7.16
CA PRO A 74 3.39 9.73 -8.45
C PRO A 74 2.72 8.44 -8.98
N TYR A 75 2.51 7.39 -8.18
CA TYR A 75 1.81 6.18 -8.64
C TYR A 75 0.43 6.52 -9.22
N GLY A 76 0.17 6.04 -10.44
CA GLY A 76 -1.01 6.40 -11.25
C GLY A 76 -2.11 5.33 -11.27
N GLY A 77 -1.78 4.12 -10.82
CA GLY A 77 -2.75 3.03 -10.73
C GLY A 77 -3.82 3.29 -9.68
N LYS A 78 -5.01 2.73 -9.91
CA LYS A 78 -6.18 2.90 -9.04
C LYS A 78 -6.66 1.57 -8.53
N TYR A 79 -7.22 1.57 -7.32
CA TYR A 79 -7.98 0.46 -6.78
C TYR A 79 -9.44 0.57 -7.22
N ARG A 80 -9.97 -0.48 -7.86
CA ARG A 80 -11.32 -0.53 -8.45
C ARG A 80 -11.61 0.62 -9.43
N GLY A 81 -10.58 1.16 -10.08
CA GLY A 81 -10.68 2.32 -10.97
C GLY A 81 -11.06 3.64 -10.31
N ILE A 82 -11.20 3.68 -8.98
CA ILE A 82 -11.74 4.83 -8.25
C ILE A 82 -10.70 5.40 -7.28
N PHE A 83 -10.17 4.55 -6.40
CA PHE A 83 -9.36 4.99 -5.28
C PHE A 83 -7.89 5.07 -5.67
N GLU A 84 -7.25 6.19 -5.36
CA GLU A 84 -5.84 6.43 -5.65
C GLU A 84 -5.17 7.15 -4.47
N PRO A 85 -3.85 7.02 -4.30
CA PRO A 85 -3.14 7.75 -3.25
C PRO A 85 -3.32 9.26 -3.37
N GLY A 86 -3.42 9.96 -2.24
CA GLY A 86 -3.58 11.42 -2.16
C GLY A 86 -5.03 11.92 -2.23
N MET A 87 -6.03 11.03 -2.27
CA MET A 87 -7.43 11.41 -2.10
C MET A 87 -7.68 11.99 -0.70
N THR A 88 -8.62 12.93 -0.60
CA THR A 88 -9.07 13.40 0.72
C THR A 88 -10.00 12.39 1.38
N VAL A 89 -10.11 12.44 2.71
CA VAL A 89 -11.09 11.65 3.46
C VAL A 89 -12.51 11.90 2.92
N GLU A 90 -12.85 13.15 2.60
CA GLU A 90 -14.15 13.49 2.02
C GLU A 90 -14.40 12.77 0.68
N ASP A 91 -13.42 12.78 -0.23
CA ASP A 91 -13.53 12.13 -1.53
C ASP A 91 -13.70 10.61 -1.37
N VAL A 92 -12.93 10.01 -0.45
CA VAL A 92 -13.00 8.56 -0.18
C VAL A 92 -14.36 8.18 0.40
N VAL A 93 -14.87 8.94 1.37
CA VAL A 93 -16.18 8.68 2.00
C VAL A 93 -17.31 8.83 0.97
N LYS A 94 -17.27 9.85 0.10
CA LYS A 94 -18.26 10.03 -0.98
C LYS A 94 -18.23 8.89 -2.00
N ALA A 95 -17.06 8.31 -2.25
CA ALA A 95 -16.85 7.29 -3.27
C ALA A 95 -17.04 5.84 -2.75
N SER A 96 -17.18 5.64 -1.44
CA SER A 96 -17.35 4.32 -0.81
C SER A 96 -18.69 4.21 -0.08
N ARG A 97 -19.13 2.97 0.17
CA ARG A 97 -20.39 2.67 0.86
C ARG A 97 -20.19 2.44 2.35
N LYS A 98 -19.04 1.90 2.74
CA LYS A 98 -18.68 1.61 4.13
C LYS A 98 -17.20 1.85 4.36
N GLN A 99 -16.87 2.32 5.56
CA GLN A 99 -15.51 2.54 6.00
C GLN A 99 -15.28 1.82 7.33
N LEU A 100 -14.07 1.31 7.52
CA LEU A 100 -13.62 0.70 8.77
C LEU A 100 -12.19 1.15 9.03
N ILE A 101 -11.93 1.76 10.19
CA ILE A 101 -10.56 1.99 10.63
C ILE A 101 -10.12 0.79 11.47
N THR A 102 -8.96 0.23 11.14
CA THR A 102 -8.32 -0.78 11.97
C THR A 102 -6.82 -0.79 11.74
N ALA A 103 -6.04 -0.93 12.82
CA ALA A 103 -4.59 -1.03 12.77
C ALA A 103 -3.92 0.09 11.93
N GLY A 104 -4.40 1.34 12.08
CA GLY A 104 -3.87 2.50 11.35
C GLY A 104 -4.26 2.56 9.87
N VAL A 105 -5.31 1.85 9.46
CA VAL A 105 -5.71 1.76 8.05
C VAL A 105 -7.21 1.97 7.90
N LEU A 106 -7.58 2.79 6.93
CA LEU A 106 -8.95 2.95 6.45
C LEU A 106 -9.27 1.91 5.35
N LEU A 107 -10.02 0.88 5.73
CA LEU A 107 -10.56 -0.14 4.84
C LEU A 107 -11.90 0.28 4.24
N LEU A 108 -12.17 -0.17 3.01
CA LEU A 108 -13.31 0.28 2.22
C LEU A 108 -14.21 -0.88 1.81
N ASP A 109 -15.52 -0.69 1.96
CA ASP A 109 -16.57 -1.59 1.49
C ASP A 109 -16.45 -3.05 1.98
N GLY A 110 -15.84 -3.24 3.15
CA GLY A 110 -15.58 -4.57 3.73
C GLY A 110 -14.48 -5.36 3.03
N ASP A 111 -13.73 -4.72 2.13
CA ASP A 111 -12.51 -5.28 1.58
C ASP A 111 -11.35 -4.98 2.53
N CYS A 112 -10.62 -6.03 2.87
CA CYS A 112 -9.54 -5.92 3.84
C CYS A 112 -8.17 -6.25 3.22
N GLY A 113 -8.08 -6.51 1.91
CA GLY A 113 -6.79 -6.72 1.25
C GLY A 113 -6.13 -5.43 0.75
N ALA A 114 -6.82 -4.29 0.88
CA ALA A 114 -6.40 -2.99 0.39
C ALA A 114 -7.03 -1.88 1.25
N GLY A 115 -6.29 -0.80 1.48
CA GLY A 115 -6.78 0.35 2.24
C GLY A 115 -5.84 1.53 2.17
N PHE A 116 -6.30 2.66 2.71
CA PHE A 116 -5.47 3.84 2.88
C PHE A 116 -4.78 3.79 4.24
N ASP A 117 -3.50 4.10 4.28
CA ASP A 117 -2.80 4.26 5.55
C ASP A 117 -3.23 5.60 6.18
N ILE A 118 -3.49 5.55 7.49
CA ILE A 118 -3.85 6.72 8.29
C ILE A 118 -2.56 7.28 8.88
N PRO A 119 -2.31 8.60 8.74
CA PRO A 119 -1.14 9.21 9.36
C PRO A 119 -1.09 8.94 10.87
N ASP A 120 0.11 8.69 11.39
CA ASP A 120 0.34 8.25 12.77
C ASP A 120 -0.34 9.17 13.81
N GLU A 121 -0.42 10.48 13.54
CA GLU A 121 -1.09 11.45 14.43
C GLU A 121 -2.59 11.21 14.62
N PHE A 122 -3.21 10.41 13.75
CA PHE A 122 -4.62 9.99 13.82
C PHE A 122 -4.77 8.48 14.05
N GLY A 123 -3.69 7.77 14.35
CA GLY A 123 -3.67 6.30 14.46
C GLY A 123 -4.57 5.72 15.56
N ASP A 124 -4.95 6.54 16.55
CA ASP A 124 -5.83 6.17 17.67
C ASP A 124 -7.33 6.34 17.34
N TYR A 125 -7.70 6.75 16.12
CA TYR A 125 -9.10 6.94 15.75
C TYR A 125 -9.74 5.65 15.28
N ASP A 126 -10.95 5.38 15.77
CA ASP A 126 -11.72 4.17 15.44
C ASP A 126 -12.74 4.40 14.32
N TYR A 127 -13.13 5.66 14.08
CA TYR A 127 -14.19 6.04 13.15
C TYR A 127 -13.71 7.08 12.13
N VAL A 128 -14.12 6.91 10.86
CA VAL A 128 -13.72 7.81 9.76
C VAL A 128 -14.21 9.24 10.00
N GLU A 129 -15.33 9.41 10.70
CA GLU A 129 -15.91 10.71 11.05
C GLU A 129 -15.04 11.52 12.02
N GLN A 130 -14.05 10.90 12.67
CA GLN A 130 -13.08 11.59 13.52
C GLN A 130 -11.95 12.23 12.70
N LEU A 131 -11.70 11.75 11.47
CA LEU A 131 -10.65 12.29 10.62
C LEU A 131 -11.07 13.64 10.01
N PRO A 132 -10.13 14.61 9.86
CA PRO A 132 -10.40 15.83 9.11
C PRO A 132 -10.82 15.49 7.67
N GLN A 133 -11.88 16.11 7.18
CA GLN A 133 -12.41 15.82 5.83
C GLN A 133 -11.42 16.16 4.71
N ASP A 134 -10.60 17.20 4.91
CA ASP A 134 -9.57 17.66 3.99
C ASP A 134 -8.22 16.94 4.16
N LEU A 135 -8.12 16.02 5.13
CA LEU A 135 -6.93 15.17 5.31
C LEU A 135 -6.69 14.36 4.04
N LYS A 136 -5.47 14.47 3.50
CA LYS A 136 -5.03 13.64 2.38
C LYS A 136 -4.51 12.31 2.88
N LEU A 137 -5.02 11.24 2.28
CA LEU A 137 -4.58 9.87 2.50
C LEU A 137 -3.50 9.55 1.47
N GLU A 138 -2.26 9.91 1.79
CA GLU A 138 -1.13 9.92 0.84
C GLU A 138 -0.65 8.53 0.41
N GLU A 139 -0.87 7.52 1.25
CA GLU A 139 -0.41 6.15 1.01
C GLU A 139 -1.59 5.17 0.90
N PHE A 140 -1.50 4.29 -0.09
CA PHE A 140 -2.45 3.21 -0.31
C PHE A 140 -1.72 1.88 -0.26
N HIS A 141 -2.09 1.01 0.67
CA HIS A 141 -1.42 -0.26 0.89
C HIS A 141 -2.20 -1.44 0.31
N VAL A 142 -1.46 -2.51 0.00
CA VAL A 142 -1.99 -3.85 -0.28
C VAL A 142 -1.28 -4.87 0.61
N ALA A 143 -2.08 -5.71 1.28
CA ALA A 143 -1.61 -6.75 2.18
C ALA A 143 -2.55 -7.96 2.14
N ARG A 144 -2.08 -9.15 2.53
CA ARG A 144 -2.95 -10.34 2.52
C ARG A 144 -4.18 -10.12 3.40
N PRO A 145 -5.38 -10.64 3.06
CA PRO A 145 -6.63 -10.48 3.81
C PRO A 145 -6.68 -11.06 5.23
N TYR A 146 -5.57 -11.18 5.94
CA TYR A 146 -5.49 -11.55 7.35
C TYR A 146 -4.35 -10.78 8.03
N TRP A 147 -3.86 -9.71 7.41
CA TRP A 147 -2.75 -8.89 7.93
C TRP A 147 -3.09 -8.19 9.25
N TRP A 148 -4.38 -7.88 9.48
CA TRP A 148 -4.87 -7.30 10.74
C TRP A 148 -5.11 -8.35 11.84
N ARG A 149 -5.02 -9.65 11.51
CA ARG A 149 -4.97 -10.67 12.56
C ARG A 149 -3.56 -10.63 13.10
N LEU A 150 -3.42 -10.16 14.34
CA LEU A 150 -2.19 -10.37 15.11
C LEU A 150 -1.78 -11.84 14.98
N PRO A 151 -0.49 -12.17 14.79
CA PRO A 151 -0.06 -13.56 14.81
C PRO A 151 -0.49 -14.17 16.16
N ASP A 152 -1.05 -15.38 16.10
CA ASP A 152 -1.24 -16.22 17.28
C ASP A 152 0.09 -16.43 18.03
#